data_AF-A0A329CFJ1-F1
#
_entry.id   AF-A0A329CFJ1-F1
#
_cell.length_a   1.000
_cell.length_b   1.000
_cell.length_c   1.000
_cell.angle_alpha   90.00
_cell.angle_beta   90.00
_cell.angle_gamma   90.00
#
_symmetry.space_group_name_H-M   'P 1'
#
loop_
_entity.id
_entity.type
_entity.pdbx_description
1 polymer ?
#
loop_
_entity_poly.entity_id
_entity_poly.type
_entity_poly.pdbx_seq_one_letter_code
_entity_poly.pdbx_strand_id
1 'polypeptide(L)'
;MRESDADSAREARGVGAARGVAGVAGVAGVAHAGSASASRSGMGSALLAMLAGLAGIALQLAVFSIAAHGAPDTSAQWLGGLPDDAPSGDAARLNTHTLLLCLLVQALAALLISLAIARALPRRYRAPRKGVLAALWFLNFALPIGGVACTLGALAIARILPRPPERLPVTQVDEPEFAANLIGNVSYGRGARLKAELQNADAGTAFRMTALLAMQSMPARTVSPLLQGMLADPLDDIRLLAYGILDNREKALTQRILLERPKLDRKLHPALNDTDRRRANKTLAELYSELIYEHLVTGDVYRNAADQADGFAIAALDADPDDASLWRLRGRLALDRRELDNADTMLQRAIDCGFPRERMLPYLAEAAYLRRDFARVRRLLREMDSHAGGSTLHAVLAFWQGREAGATNSAAGPRDSGGPRAVDADAKAPDAPDASNSSNASDSSARDAMHRAMPDHLSAPDAPPRRPT
;
A
#
# COMPACT_ATOMS: atom_id res chain seq x y z
N MET A 1 28.51 -63.01 1.91
CA MET A 1 28.50 -63.75 0.65
C MET A 1 28.86 -62.75 -0.43
N ARG A 2 30.01 -62.95 -1.08
CA ARG A 2 30.52 -62.25 -2.29
C ARG A 2 29.45 -62.37 -3.41
N GLU A 3 29.34 -61.54 -4.45
CA GLU A 3 30.35 -60.90 -5.30
C GLU A 3 29.62 -59.93 -6.28
N SER A 4 30.35 -58.92 -6.76
CA SER A 4 30.42 -58.38 -8.14
C SER A 4 29.13 -58.07 -8.94
N ASP A 5 28.98 -56.82 -9.42
CA ASP A 5 29.45 -56.52 -10.78
C ASP A 5 29.62 -55.03 -11.04
N ALA A 6 30.82 -54.74 -11.57
CA ALA A 6 31.27 -53.48 -12.07
C ALA A 6 30.70 -53.25 -13.47
N ASP A 7 30.23 -52.04 -13.75
CA ASP A 7 30.34 -51.52 -15.11
C ASP A 7 30.56 -50.01 -15.10
N SER A 8 31.83 -49.65 -15.14
CA SER A 8 32.31 -48.30 -15.38
C SER A 8 33.61 -48.39 -16.17
N ALA A 9 33.51 -48.32 -17.49
CA ALA A 9 34.49 -47.66 -18.36
C ALA A 9 34.11 -47.83 -19.83
N ARG A 10 33.77 -46.72 -20.50
CA ARG A 10 34.26 -46.32 -21.85
C ARG A 10 33.22 -45.40 -22.50
N GLU A 11 33.50 -44.09 -22.53
CA GLU A 11 33.78 -43.37 -23.77
C GLU A 11 33.88 -41.85 -23.55
N ALA A 12 34.62 -41.22 -24.46
CA ALA A 12 34.82 -39.79 -24.68
C ALA A 12 35.84 -39.06 -23.77
N ARG A 13 37.12 -39.22 -24.16
CA ARG A 13 38.18 -38.22 -24.00
C ARG A 13 38.15 -37.20 -25.15
N GLY A 14 38.48 -35.96 -24.82
CA GLY A 14 39.20 -35.00 -25.68
C GLY A 14 38.32 -33.88 -26.26
N VAL A 15 38.71 -32.61 -26.36
CA VAL A 15 39.99 -31.87 -26.19
C VAL A 15 39.60 -30.38 -26.10
N GLY A 16 40.33 -29.53 -25.34
CA GLY A 16 40.30 -28.08 -25.59
C GLY A 16 40.73 -27.19 -24.42
N ALA A 17 42.00 -26.80 -24.43
CA ALA A 17 42.66 -25.97 -23.43
C ALA A 17 42.26 -24.48 -23.45
N ALA A 18 42.36 -23.79 -22.31
CA ALA A 18 42.92 -22.44 -22.21
C ALA A 18 43.13 -21.96 -20.75
N ARG A 19 44.41 -21.84 -20.39
CA ARG A 19 45.06 -20.80 -19.54
C ARG A 19 44.29 -20.25 -18.33
N GLY A 20 44.71 -20.71 -17.15
CA GLY A 20 44.58 -19.97 -15.90
C GLY A 20 45.50 -18.76 -15.84
N VAL A 21 44.97 -17.64 -15.38
CA VAL A 21 45.72 -16.44 -14.96
C VAL A 21 45.40 -16.18 -13.50
N ALA A 22 46.46 -15.84 -12.79
CA ALA A 22 46.61 -15.70 -11.35
C ALA A 22 45.84 -14.53 -10.73
N GLY A 23 45.69 -14.60 -9.41
CA GLY A 23 45.77 -13.42 -8.53
C GLY A 23 44.47 -12.98 -7.88
N VAL A 24 44.11 -13.61 -6.75
CA VAL A 24 43.22 -13.00 -5.76
C VAL A 24 44.09 -12.49 -4.62
N ALA A 25 44.37 -11.18 -4.65
CA ALA A 25 44.92 -10.40 -3.54
C ALA A 25 44.00 -9.19 -3.34
N GLY A 26 43.80 -8.83 -2.08
CA GLY A 26 42.63 -8.12 -1.60
C GLY A 26 42.42 -6.70 -2.11
N VAL A 27 41.19 -6.23 -1.95
CA VAL A 27 40.86 -4.80 -2.01
C VAL A 27 40.17 -4.42 -0.70
N ALA A 28 40.95 -3.71 0.09
CA ALA A 28 40.55 -2.99 1.28
C ALA A 28 39.49 -1.94 0.96
N GLY A 29 38.64 -1.65 1.95
CA GLY A 29 37.71 -0.55 1.91
C GLY A 29 38.41 0.79 1.67
N VAL A 30 37.78 1.63 0.85
CA VAL A 30 38.15 3.04 0.74
C VAL A 30 36.88 3.86 0.92
N ALA A 31 36.88 4.61 2.02
CA ALA A 31 35.88 5.57 2.42
C ALA A 31 35.69 6.66 1.35
N HIS A 32 34.44 7.00 1.08
CA HIS A 32 34.07 8.20 0.35
C HIS A 32 34.30 9.45 1.23
N ALA A 33 35.47 10.05 1.10
CA ALA A 33 35.71 11.44 1.46
C ALA A 33 36.01 12.22 0.17
N GLY A 34 35.05 13.01 -0.30
CA GLY A 34 35.17 13.72 -1.58
C GLY A 34 34.06 14.72 -1.84
N SER A 35 33.75 15.58 -0.86
CA SER A 35 32.80 16.69 -1.05
C SER A 35 33.35 17.99 -0.48
N ALA A 36 34.23 18.68 -1.23
CA ALA A 36 34.44 20.14 -1.13
C ALA A 36 35.51 20.62 -2.12
N SER A 37 35.24 20.68 -3.43
CA SER A 37 36.04 21.56 -4.31
C SER A 37 35.35 22.10 -5.57
N ALA A 38 34.08 21.79 -5.84
CA ALA A 38 33.45 22.06 -7.13
C ALA A 38 32.42 23.23 -7.16
N SER A 39 32.59 24.30 -6.37
CA SER A 39 31.62 25.43 -6.39
C SER A 39 32.11 26.74 -7.06
N ARG A 40 33.42 26.89 -7.36
CA ARG A 40 33.91 28.17 -7.94
C ARG A 40 33.82 28.26 -9.47
N SER A 41 33.82 27.15 -10.21
CA SER A 41 33.73 27.15 -11.69
C SER A 41 32.30 27.30 -12.23
N GLY A 42 31.28 26.94 -11.45
CA GLY A 42 29.87 27.03 -11.87
C GLY A 42 29.36 28.46 -11.95
N MET A 43 29.75 29.31 -11.00
CA MET A 43 29.20 30.66 -10.84
C MET A 43 29.60 31.61 -11.98
N GLY A 44 30.85 31.55 -12.43
CA GLY A 44 31.31 32.33 -13.60
C GLY A 44 30.61 31.92 -14.90
N SER A 45 30.35 30.62 -15.09
CA SER A 45 29.66 30.12 -16.29
C SER A 45 28.17 30.52 -16.33
N ALA A 46 27.53 30.64 -15.17
CA ALA A 46 26.14 31.06 -15.05
C ALA A 46 25.98 32.57 -15.30
N LEU A 47 26.90 33.38 -14.77
CA LEU A 47 26.92 34.83 -14.99
C LEU A 47 27.14 35.16 -16.48
N LEU A 48 28.08 34.48 -17.14
CA LEU A 48 28.32 34.62 -18.58
C LEU A 48 27.08 34.26 -19.42
N ALA A 49 26.37 33.19 -19.05
CA ALA A 49 25.14 32.79 -19.74
C ALA A 49 24.03 33.84 -19.56
N MET A 50 23.90 34.42 -18.36
CA MET A 50 22.93 35.46 -18.07
C MET A 50 23.22 36.75 -18.85
N LEU A 51 24.48 37.20 -18.88
CA LEU A 51 24.91 38.36 -19.65
C LEU A 51 24.70 38.16 -21.15
N ALA A 52 25.01 36.97 -21.69
CA ALA A 52 24.76 36.63 -23.09
C ALA A 52 23.26 36.66 -23.43
N GLY A 53 22.40 36.15 -22.53
CA GLY A 53 20.95 36.20 -22.68
C GLY A 53 20.42 37.64 -22.71
N LEU A 54 20.87 38.48 -21.76
CA LEU A 54 20.48 39.90 -21.70
C LEU A 54 20.96 40.68 -22.94
N ALA A 55 22.19 40.44 -23.39
CA ALA A 55 22.72 41.03 -24.62
C ALA A 55 21.90 40.61 -25.85
N GLY A 56 21.50 39.34 -25.93
CA GLY A 56 20.62 38.86 -26.99
C GLY A 56 19.24 39.53 -26.96
N ILE A 57 18.62 39.69 -25.79
CA ILE A 57 17.32 40.39 -25.66
C ILE A 57 17.44 41.86 -26.07
N ALA A 58 18.49 42.56 -25.64
CA ALA A 58 18.74 43.94 -26.03
C ALA A 58 18.92 44.09 -27.55
N LEU A 59 19.59 43.12 -28.18
CA LEU A 59 19.79 43.07 -29.62
C LEU A 59 18.47 42.84 -30.37
N GLN A 60 17.58 41.97 -29.86
CA GLN A 60 16.23 41.81 -30.44
C GLN A 60 15.40 43.08 -30.32
N LEU A 61 15.47 43.78 -29.18
CA LEU A 61 14.76 45.05 -28.98
C LEU A 61 15.30 46.16 -29.90
N ALA A 62 16.62 46.20 -30.12
CA ALA A 62 17.24 47.14 -31.04
C ALA A 62 16.78 46.88 -32.49
N VAL A 63 16.80 45.62 -32.95
CA VAL A 63 16.30 45.25 -34.27
C VAL A 63 14.81 45.55 -34.41
N PHE A 64 14.00 45.26 -33.38
CA PHE A 64 12.58 45.58 -33.38
C PHE A 64 12.34 47.10 -33.45
N SER A 65 13.10 47.89 -32.69
CA SER A 65 13.01 49.36 -32.73
C SER A 65 13.41 49.90 -34.10
N ILE A 66 14.50 49.40 -34.69
CA ILE A 66 14.94 49.80 -36.03
C ILE A 66 13.92 49.39 -37.09
N ALA A 67 13.31 48.21 -36.97
CA ALA A 67 12.26 47.76 -37.88
C ALA A 67 10.96 48.60 -37.72
N ALA A 68 10.60 48.97 -36.49
CA ALA A 68 9.42 49.79 -36.21
C ALA A 68 9.58 51.27 -36.62
N HIS A 69 10.82 51.79 -36.63
CA HIS A 69 11.16 53.14 -37.08
C HIS A 69 11.76 53.16 -38.49
N GLY A 70 11.77 52.01 -39.18
CA GLY A 70 12.23 51.88 -40.55
C GLY A 70 11.36 52.73 -41.47
N ALA A 71 11.99 53.38 -42.45
CA ALA A 71 11.36 54.35 -43.34
C ALA A 71 10.05 53.80 -43.97
N PRO A 72 9.07 54.69 -44.29
CA PRO A 72 7.80 54.28 -44.87
C PRO A 72 8.00 53.39 -46.10
N ASP A 73 7.26 52.29 -46.18
CA ASP A 73 7.24 51.37 -47.31
C ASP A 73 6.98 52.13 -48.63
N THR A 74 8.01 52.30 -49.46
CA THR A 74 7.87 52.84 -50.82
C THR A 74 7.12 51.87 -51.74
N SER A 75 7.00 50.60 -51.36
CA SER A 75 6.20 49.59 -52.04
C SER A 75 4.69 49.82 -51.89
N ALA A 76 4.24 50.40 -50.76
CA ALA A 76 2.83 50.78 -50.57
C ALA A 76 2.44 51.98 -51.45
N GLN A 77 3.39 52.87 -51.76
CA GLN A 77 3.18 53.98 -52.70
C GLN A 77 3.05 53.49 -54.15
N TRP A 78 3.74 52.41 -54.53
CA TRP A 78 3.63 51.79 -55.86
C TRP A 78 2.26 51.16 -56.12
N LEU A 79 1.61 50.58 -55.10
CA LEU A 79 0.22 50.07 -55.18
C LEU A 79 -0.84 51.19 -55.14
N GLY A 80 -0.48 52.41 -54.74
CA GLY A 80 -1.37 53.56 -54.56
C GLY A 80 -1.45 54.54 -55.74
N GLY A 81 -0.69 54.34 -56.82
CA GLY A 81 -0.82 55.10 -58.07
C GLY A 81 -0.38 56.57 -58.03
N LEU A 82 0.55 56.96 -57.16
CA LEU A 82 1.10 58.33 -57.12
C LEU A 82 2.30 58.50 -58.09
N PRO A 83 2.55 59.71 -58.64
CA PRO A 83 3.49 59.91 -59.75
C PRO A 83 4.96 59.68 -59.39
N ASP A 84 5.71 59.14 -60.36
CA ASP A 84 7.15 58.85 -60.33
C ASP A 84 8.00 60.12 -60.19
N ASP A 85 8.42 60.46 -58.97
CA ASP A 85 9.53 61.38 -58.71
C ASP A 85 10.34 60.90 -57.49
N ALA A 86 10.98 59.72 -57.58
CA ALA A 86 12.02 59.29 -56.63
C ALA A 86 12.92 58.16 -57.19
N PRO A 87 14.22 58.08 -56.82
CA PRO A 87 15.14 57.04 -57.24
C PRO A 87 14.79 55.69 -56.57
N SER A 88 13.82 54.98 -57.14
CA SER A 88 13.20 53.78 -56.56
C SER A 88 14.15 52.57 -56.46
N GLY A 89 15.20 52.50 -57.29
CA GLY A 89 16.17 51.39 -57.29
C GLY A 89 17.16 51.41 -56.13
N ASP A 90 17.74 52.57 -55.81
CA ASP A 90 18.77 52.68 -54.77
C ASP A 90 18.16 52.61 -53.37
N ALA A 91 16.97 53.19 -53.17
CA ALA A 91 16.22 53.07 -51.93
C ALA A 91 15.78 51.61 -51.66
N ALA A 92 15.32 50.89 -52.69
CA ALA A 92 14.97 49.47 -52.56
C ALA A 92 16.18 48.58 -52.22
N ARG A 93 17.35 48.85 -52.82
CA ARG A 93 18.60 48.16 -52.47
C ARG A 93 19.01 48.42 -51.03
N LEU A 94 18.98 49.68 -50.58
CA LEU A 94 19.28 50.06 -49.19
C LEU A 94 18.33 49.39 -48.19
N ASN A 95 17.04 49.34 -48.50
CA ASN A 95 16.05 48.64 -47.67
C ASN A 95 16.30 47.12 -47.63
N THR A 96 16.65 46.51 -48.77
CA THR A 96 17.01 45.09 -48.84
C THR A 96 18.25 44.77 -48.01
N HIS A 97 19.29 45.60 -48.10
CA HIS A 97 20.50 45.46 -47.28
C HIS A 97 20.20 45.63 -45.79
N THR A 98 19.34 46.59 -45.43
CA THR A 98 18.92 46.83 -44.04
C THR A 98 18.14 45.64 -43.49
N LEU A 99 17.22 45.06 -44.27
CA LEU A 99 16.46 43.88 -43.88
C LEU A 99 17.36 42.65 -43.69
N LEU A 100 18.31 42.42 -44.59
CA LEU A 100 19.29 41.33 -44.47
C LEU A 100 20.17 41.50 -43.22
N LEU A 101 20.61 42.72 -42.92
CA LEU A 101 21.36 43.02 -41.69
C LEU A 101 20.50 42.76 -40.44
N CYS A 102 19.24 43.22 -40.43
CA CYS A 102 18.31 42.95 -39.33
C CYS A 102 18.09 41.45 -39.11
N LEU A 103 17.92 40.65 -40.18
CA LEU A 103 17.77 39.20 -40.07
C LEU A 103 19.04 38.52 -39.53
N LEU A 104 20.23 38.98 -39.95
CA LEU A 104 21.50 38.44 -39.46
C LEU A 104 21.69 38.74 -37.97
N VAL A 105 21.44 39.98 -37.58
CA VAL A 105 21.50 40.42 -36.19
C VAL A 105 20.47 39.67 -35.33
N GLN A 106 19.27 39.43 -35.85
CA GLN A 106 18.23 38.65 -35.19
C GLN A 106 18.62 37.17 -35.02
N ALA A 107 19.24 36.55 -36.02
CA ALA A 107 19.75 35.18 -35.95
C ALA A 107 20.83 35.02 -34.87
N LEU A 108 21.72 36.02 -34.76
CA LEU A 108 22.76 36.07 -33.72
C LEU A 108 22.14 36.26 -32.33
N ALA A 109 21.18 37.18 -32.20
CA ALA A 109 20.45 37.42 -30.95
C ALA A 109 19.75 36.15 -30.44
N ALA A 110 19.02 35.46 -31.33
CA ALA A 110 18.34 34.21 -31.03
C ALA A 110 19.32 33.10 -30.59
N LEU A 111 20.53 33.06 -31.15
CA LEU A 111 21.56 32.08 -30.78
C LEU A 111 22.09 32.31 -29.37
N LEU A 112 22.37 33.57 -29.02
CA LEU A 112 22.82 33.94 -27.67
C LEU A 112 21.77 33.59 -26.60
N ILE A 113 20.51 33.91 -26.88
CA ILE A 113 19.37 33.59 -26.00
C ILE A 113 19.22 32.06 -25.85
N SER A 114 19.24 31.32 -26.96
CA SER A 114 19.14 29.86 -26.95
C SER A 114 20.25 29.21 -26.12
N LEU A 115 21.50 29.71 -26.26
CA LEU A 115 22.64 29.22 -25.49
C LEU A 115 22.50 29.51 -23.99
N ALA A 116 21.98 30.70 -23.64
CA ALA A 116 21.71 31.08 -22.25
C ALA A 116 20.65 30.16 -21.61
N ILE A 117 19.52 29.95 -22.29
CA ILE A 117 18.43 29.09 -21.83
C ILE A 117 18.89 27.62 -21.73
N ALA A 118 19.61 27.11 -22.74
CA ALA A 118 20.15 25.76 -22.72
C ALA A 118 21.14 25.51 -21.56
N ARG A 119 21.88 26.56 -21.15
CA ARG A 119 22.74 26.51 -19.95
C ARG A 119 21.98 26.63 -18.63
N ALA A 120 20.85 27.31 -18.60
CA ALA A 120 19.99 27.39 -17.41
C ALA A 120 19.16 26.11 -17.18
N LEU A 121 18.90 25.33 -18.24
CA LEU A 121 18.11 24.10 -18.16
C LEU A 121 18.76 23.04 -17.24
N PRO A 122 17.99 22.31 -16.40
CA PRO A 122 18.52 21.19 -15.61
C PRO A 122 19.15 20.11 -16.50
N ARG A 123 20.20 19.43 -16.02
CA ARG A 123 20.98 18.44 -16.80
C ARG A 123 20.13 17.37 -17.49
N ARG A 124 18.97 17.03 -16.90
CA ARG A 124 18.01 16.04 -17.40
C ARG A 124 17.29 16.46 -18.69
N TYR A 125 17.06 17.75 -18.90
CA TYR A 125 16.37 18.29 -20.10
C TYR A 125 17.33 18.66 -21.23
N ARG A 126 18.65 18.43 -21.06
CA ARG A 126 19.66 18.79 -22.05
C ARG A 126 19.89 17.70 -23.10
N ALA A 127 19.15 16.60 -23.08
CA ALA A 127 19.32 15.49 -24.00
C ALA A 127 18.13 15.40 -24.96
N PRO A 128 18.35 15.33 -26.30
CA PRO A 128 19.62 15.48 -27.02
C PRO A 128 20.08 16.95 -27.13
N ARG A 129 21.36 17.24 -26.80
CA ARG A 129 21.89 18.63 -26.68
C ARG A 129 21.72 19.47 -27.94
N LYS A 130 21.99 18.88 -29.11
CA LYS A 130 21.89 19.58 -30.39
C LYS A 130 20.43 19.87 -30.77
N GLY A 131 19.53 18.91 -30.53
CA GLY A 131 18.10 19.06 -30.84
C GLY A 131 17.45 20.14 -29.99
N VAL A 132 17.75 20.17 -28.69
CA VAL A 132 17.24 21.21 -27.78
C VAL A 132 17.75 22.59 -28.17
N LEU A 133 19.04 22.73 -28.49
CA LEU A 133 19.61 24.01 -28.90
C LEU A 133 19.02 24.51 -30.24
N ALA A 134 18.84 23.60 -31.20
CA ALA A 134 18.24 23.93 -32.50
C ALA A 134 16.78 24.36 -32.36
N ALA A 135 15.98 23.65 -31.55
CA ALA A 135 14.58 23.99 -31.31
C ALA A 135 14.45 25.35 -30.60
N LEU A 136 15.26 25.61 -29.58
CA LEU A 136 15.28 26.89 -28.88
C LEU A 136 15.73 28.03 -29.81
N TRP A 137 16.75 27.80 -30.65
CA TRP A 137 17.21 28.81 -31.61
C TRP A 137 16.13 29.14 -32.63
N PHE A 138 15.51 28.12 -33.24
CA PHE A 138 14.44 28.28 -34.20
C PHE A 138 13.25 29.05 -33.61
N LEU A 139 12.80 28.68 -32.40
CA LEU A 139 11.69 29.35 -31.72
C LEU A 139 11.98 30.83 -31.41
N ASN A 140 13.20 31.14 -30.92
CA ASN A 140 13.58 32.52 -30.60
C ASN A 140 13.88 33.37 -31.85
N PHE A 141 14.21 32.74 -32.98
CA PHE A 141 14.37 33.41 -34.26
C PHE A 141 13.01 33.74 -34.89
N ALA A 142 12.09 32.77 -34.93
CA ALA A 142 10.78 32.90 -35.58
C ALA A 142 9.83 33.85 -34.82
N LEU A 143 9.91 33.89 -33.50
CA LEU A 143 9.10 34.77 -32.65
C LEU A 143 10.02 35.69 -31.83
N PRO A 144 10.45 36.84 -32.37
CA PRO A 144 11.20 37.84 -31.62
C PRO A 144 10.44 38.22 -30.34
N ILE A 145 11.11 38.27 -29.19
CA ILE A 145 10.53 38.57 -27.86
C ILE A 145 9.56 37.46 -27.34
N GLY A 146 8.59 37.04 -28.14
CA GLY A 146 7.61 36.02 -27.79
C GLY A 146 8.22 34.64 -27.52
N GLY A 147 9.27 34.26 -28.26
CA GLY A 147 10.00 33.00 -28.03
C GLY A 147 10.63 32.91 -26.64
N VAL A 148 11.13 34.03 -26.11
CA VAL A 148 11.69 34.11 -24.75
C VAL A 148 10.58 33.94 -23.71
N ALA A 149 9.45 34.62 -23.89
CA ALA A 149 8.30 34.49 -22.99
C ALA A 149 7.74 33.06 -22.97
N CYS A 150 7.58 32.42 -24.13
CA CYS A 150 7.10 31.04 -24.24
C CYS A 150 8.03 30.03 -23.54
N THR A 151 9.34 30.17 -23.72
CA THR A 151 10.32 29.25 -23.11
C THR A 151 10.39 29.40 -21.59
N LEU A 152 10.34 30.63 -21.07
CA LEU A 152 10.27 30.89 -19.62
C LEU A 152 8.94 30.40 -19.02
N GLY A 153 7.82 30.64 -19.70
CA GLY A 153 6.49 30.17 -19.28
C GLY A 153 6.40 28.64 -19.21
N ALA A 154 6.92 27.94 -20.23
CA ALA A 154 6.97 26.47 -20.23
C ALA A 154 7.80 25.92 -19.05
N LEU A 155 8.92 26.57 -18.70
CA LEU A 155 9.75 26.17 -17.57
C LEU A 155 9.04 26.42 -16.22
N ALA A 156 8.25 27.50 -16.11
CA ALA A 156 7.44 27.78 -14.93
C ALA A 156 6.31 26.75 -14.75
N ILE A 157 5.59 26.40 -15.83
CA ILE A 157 4.54 25.38 -15.81
C ILE A 157 5.11 24.00 -15.42
N ALA A 158 6.26 23.63 -15.97
CA ALA A 158 6.95 22.39 -15.63
C ALA A 158 7.41 22.31 -14.16
N ARG A 159 7.53 23.45 -13.46
CA ARG A 159 7.82 23.50 -12.01
C ARG A 159 6.58 23.31 -11.15
N ILE A 160 5.39 23.67 -11.65
CA ILE A 160 4.12 23.64 -10.90
C ILE A 160 3.42 22.28 -11.03
N LEU A 161 3.53 21.61 -12.18
CA LEU A 161 2.84 20.34 -12.39
C LEU A 161 3.47 19.17 -11.59
N PRO A 162 2.64 18.29 -10.98
CA PRO A 162 3.11 17.10 -10.29
C PRO A 162 3.84 16.16 -11.25
N ARG A 163 4.95 15.59 -10.77
CA ARG A 163 5.82 14.74 -11.58
C ARG A 163 5.11 13.42 -11.89
N PRO A 164 5.12 12.96 -13.15
CA PRO A 164 4.79 11.58 -13.46
C PRO A 164 5.78 10.67 -12.71
N PRO A 165 5.31 9.56 -12.09
CA PRO A 165 6.20 8.61 -11.46
C PRO A 165 7.23 8.11 -12.48
N GLU A 166 8.49 8.05 -12.05
CA GLU A 166 9.59 7.53 -12.85
C GLU A 166 9.22 6.12 -13.31
N ARG A 167 9.19 5.89 -14.63
CA ARG A 167 9.00 4.55 -15.18
C ARG A 167 10.26 3.76 -14.84
N LEU A 168 10.20 3.03 -13.74
CA LEU A 168 11.25 2.09 -13.34
C LEU A 168 11.53 1.15 -14.52
N PRO A 169 12.80 0.88 -14.84
CA PRO A 169 13.13 -0.05 -15.92
C PRO A 169 12.59 -1.43 -15.55
N VAL A 170 11.71 -1.96 -16.39
CA VAL A 170 11.29 -3.37 -16.32
C VAL A 170 12.52 -4.20 -16.65
N THR A 171 13.16 -4.71 -15.61
CA THR A 171 14.34 -5.55 -15.74
C THR A 171 13.86 -6.99 -15.64
N GLN A 172 14.26 -7.83 -16.60
CA GLN A 172 14.02 -9.26 -16.52
C GLN A 172 14.90 -9.79 -15.39
N VAL A 173 14.26 -10.21 -14.29
CA VAL A 173 14.93 -10.84 -13.16
C VAL A 173 14.84 -12.34 -13.42
N ASP A 174 15.99 -13.02 -13.41
CA ASP A 174 16.02 -14.47 -13.51
C ASP A 174 15.24 -15.10 -12.34
N GLU A 175 14.58 -16.23 -12.60
CA GLU A 175 13.80 -16.93 -11.59
C GLU A 175 14.74 -17.32 -10.43
N PRO A 176 14.46 -16.90 -9.19
CA PRO A 176 15.34 -17.23 -8.08
C PRO A 176 15.33 -18.74 -7.85
N GLU A 177 16.52 -19.36 -7.89
CA GLU A 177 16.66 -20.77 -7.52
C GLU A 177 16.45 -20.93 -6.01
N PHE A 178 15.27 -21.42 -5.64
CA PHE A 178 14.95 -21.70 -4.25
C PHE A 178 15.70 -22.95 -3.79
N ALA A 179 16.64 -22.77 -2.85
CA ALA A 179 17.34 -23.87 -2.23
C ALA A 179 16.35 -24.73 -1.40
N ALA A 180 16.05 -25.94 -1.89
CA ALA A 180 15.05 -26.83 -1.30
C ALA A 180 15.34 -27.21 0.17
N ASN A 181 16.60 -27.09 0.60
CA ASN A 181 17.08 -27.32 1.95
C ASN A 181 16.74 -26.19 2.94
N LEU A 182 16.32 -25.00 2.48
CA LEU A 182 15.75 -23.95 3.34
C LEU A 182 14.22 -24.08 3.51
N ILE A 183 13.59 -25.10 2.91
CA ILE A 183 12.17 -25.45 3.10
C ILE A 183 11.98 -26.25 4.41
N GLY A 184 12.90 -26.09 5.36
CA GLY A 184 12.71 -26.52 6.74
C GLY A 184 11.78 -25.55 7.47
N ASN A 185 10.53 -25.96 7.65
CA ASN A 185 9.54 -25.44 8.62
C ASN A 185 8.76 -24.16 8.28
N VAL A 186 8.94 -23.53 7.11
CA VAL A 186 8.16 -22.32 6.77
C VAL A 186 7.03 -22.68 5.78
N SER A 187 5.88 -23.09 6.34
CA SER A 187 4.65 -23.45 5.60
C SER A 187 4.07 -22.32 4.72
N TYR A 188 4.53 -21.08 4.93
CA TYR A 188 3.95 -19.86 4.35
C TYR A 188 4.14 -19.72 2.82
N GLY A 189 5.08 -20.43 2.20
CA GLY A 189 5.31 -20.37 0.73
C GLY A 189 4.59 -21.46 -0.08
N ARG A 190 4.35 -22.63 0.51
CA ARG A 190 3.79 -23.78 -0.23
C ARG A 190 2.33 -23.53 -0.63
N GLY A 191 1.55 -22.92 0.27
CA GLY A 191 0.16 -22.54 0.01
C GLY A 191 0.01 -21.43 -1.02
N ALA A 192 0.89 -20.43 -1.01
CA ALA A 192 0.86 -19.33 -1.97
C ALA A 192 1.18 -19.82 -3.39
N ARG A 193 2.18 -20.71 -3.55
CA ARG A 193 2.49 -21.33 -4.85
C ARG A 193 1.35 -22.21 -5.34
N LEU A 194 0.83 -23.10 -4.50
CA LEU A 194 -0.29 -23.98 -4.86
C LEU A 194 -1.54 -23.20 -5.24
N LYS A 195 -1.81 -22.09 -4.54
CA LYS A 195 -2.88 -21.15 -4.89
C LYS A 195 -2.63 -20.48 -6.25
N ALA A 196 -1.45 -19.91 -6.46
CA ALA A 196 -1.12 -19.22 -7.70
C ALA A 196 -1.19 -20.18 -8.91
N GLU A 197 -0.72 -21.40 -8.72
CA GLU A 197 -0.76 -22.44 -9.75
C GLU A 197 -2.19 -22.88 -10.08
N LEU A 198 -3.01 -23.08 -9.05
CA LEU A 198 -4.40 -23.45 -9.25
C LEU A 198 -5.18 -22.35 -9.99
N GLN A 199 -4.90 -21.09 -9.67
CA GLN A 199 -5.49 -19.91 -10.29
C GLN A 199 -4.94 -19.65 -11.70
N ASN A 200 -3.81 -20.26 -12.08
CA ASN A 200 -3.25 -20.14 -13.41
C ASN A 200 -4.01 -21.06 -14.37
N ALA A 201 -4.91 -20.49 -15.17
CA ALA A 201 -5.66 -21.23 -16.17
C ALA A 201 -4.77 -21.83 -17.28
N ASP A 202 -3.59 -21.25 -17.51
CA ASP A 202 -2.63 -21.70 -18.53
C ASP A 202 -1.74 -22.85 -18.02
N ALA A 203 -1.82 -23.22 -16.74
CA ALA A 203 -1.07 -24.33 -16.17
C ALA A 203 -1.59 -25.69 -16.66
N GLY A 204 -0.69 -26.66 -16.81
CA GLY A 204 -1.06 -28.01 -17.26
C GLY A 204 -2.04 -28.70 -16.30
N THR A 205 -3.09 -29.33 -16.84
CA THR A 205 -4.18 -29.96 -16.08
C THR A 205 -3.70 -30.91 -14.98
N ALA A 206 -2.73 -31.79 -15.27
CA ALA A 206 -2.20 -32.74 -14.30
C ALA A 206 -1.54 -32.04 -13.09
N PHE A 207 -0.91 -30.89 -13.33
CA PHE A 207 -0.25 -30.12 -12.28
C PHE A 207 -1.28 -29.36 -11.42
N ARG A 208 -2.32 -28.80 -12.04
CA ARG A 208 -3.47 -28.19 -11.34
C ARG A 208 -4.23 -29.21 -10.47
N MET A 209 -4.42 -30.42 -10.97
CA MET A 209 -5.04 -31.52 -10.20
C MET A 209 -4.17 -31.96 -9.01
N THR A 210 -2.86 -32.04 -9.19
CA THR A 210 -1.93 -32.33 -8.10
C THR A 210 -1.98 -31.22 -7.04
N ALA A 211 -2.14 -29.96 -7.46
CA ALA A 211 -2.30 -28.84 -6.55
C ALA A 211 -3.61 -28.92 -5.74
N LEU A 212 -4.73 -29.30 -6.36
CA LEU A 212 -6.01 -29.55 -5.67
C LEU A 212 -5.88 -30.60 -4.57
N LEU A 213 -5.26 -31.74 -4.89
CA LEU A 213 -5.05 -32.82 -3.92
C LEU A 213 -4.15 -32.36 -2.76
N ALA A 214 -3.08 -31.62 -3.06
CA ALA A 214 -2.18 -31.09 -2.03
C ALA A 214 -2.90 -30.10 -1.09
N MET A 215 -3.85 -29.30 -1.60
CA MET A 215 -4.62 -28.35 -0.79
C MET A 215 -5.58 -29.02 0.19
N GLN A 216 -5.97 -30.28 0.00
CA GLN A 216 -6.84 -30.97 0.95
C GLN A 216 -6.28 -31.01 2.38
N SER A 217 -4.95 -31.05 2.49
CA SER A 217 -4.21 -31.08 3.78
C SER A 217 -4.08 -29.72 4.46
N MET A 218 -4.42 -28.63 3.78
CA MET A 218 -4.30 -27.28 4.33
C MET A 218 -5.53 -26.90 5.19
N PRO A 219 -5.39 -25.90 6.09
CA PRO A 219 -6.50 -25.41 6.90
C PRO A 219 -7.72 -25.02 6.07
N ALA A 220 -8.89 -25.54 6.45
CA ALA A 220 -10.11 -25.41 5.67
C ALA A 220 -10.49 -23.95 5.39
N ARG A 221 -10.40 -23.07 6.38
CA ARG A 221 -10.62 -21.61 6.24
C ARG A 221 -9.86 -20.97 5.07
N THR A 222 -8.67 -21.47 4.75
CA THR A 222 -7.82 -20.91 3.68
C THR A 222 -8.18 -21.50 2.32
N VAL A 223 -8.60 -22.77 2.31
CA VAL A 223 -8.80 -23.53 1.07
C VAL A 223 -10.23 -23.46 0.56
N SER A 224 -11.24 -23.44 1.43
CA SER A 224 -12.64 -23.44 1.00
C SER A 224 -12.98 -22.27 0.06
N PRO A 225 -12.54 -21.02 0.33
CA PRO A 225 -12.76 -19.92 -0.63
C PRO A 225 -12.08 -20.13 -1.98
N LEU A 226 -10.92 -20.81 -2.00
CA LEU A 226 -10.23 -21.14 -3.25
C LEU A 226 -10.97 -22.21 -4.04
N LEU A 227 -11.43 -23.27 -3.35
CA LEU A 227 -12.22 -24.35 -3.96
C LEU A 227 -13.55 -23.84 -4.51
N GLN A 228 -14.21 -22.91 -3.81
CA GLN A 228 -15.42 -22.24 -4.31
C GLN A 228 -15.15 -21.50 -5.62
N GLY A 229 -14.01 -20.83 -5.73
CA GLY A 229 -13.57 -20.21 -6.98
C GLY A 229 -13.35 -21.22 -8.12
N MET A 230 -12.93 -22.45 -7.80
CA MET A 230 -12.73 -23.52 -8.79
C MET A 230 -14.03 -24.16 -9.28
N LEU A 231 -15.18 -23.87 -8.64
CA LEU A 231 -16.47 -24.36 -9.13
C LEU A 231 -16.85 -23.75 -10.49
N ALA A 232 -16.24 -22.63 -10.86
CA ALA A 232 -16.41 -21.95 -12.14
C ALA A 232 -15.29 -22.27 -13.15
N ASP A 233 -14.41 -23.24 -12.87
CA ASP A 233 -13.30 -23.60 -13.75
C ASP A 233 -13.80 -24.20 -15.08
N PRO A 234 -13.15 -23.92 -16.22
CA PRO A 234 -13.50 -24.53 -17.51
C PRO A 234 -13.29 -26.05 -17.56
N LEU A 235 -12.41 -26.61 -16.71
CA LEU A 235 -12.14 -28.05 -16.69
C LEU A 235 -13.08 -28.77 -15.71
N ASP A 236 -13.84 -29.73 -16.24
CA ASP A 236 -14.87 -30.42 -15.45
C ASP A 236 -14.28 -31.25 -14.30
N ASP A 237 -13.14 -31.91 -14.52
CA ASP A 237 -12.46 -32.70 -13.48
C ASP A 237 -12.06 -31.86 -12.26
N ILE A 238 -11.59 -30.63 -12.50
CA ILE A 238 -11.21 -29.67 -11.44
C ILE A 238 -12.45 -29.27 -10.65
N ARG A 239 -13.53 -28.93 -11.37
CA ARG A 239 -14.81 -28.52 -10.77
C ARG A 239 -15.41 -29.64 -9.92
N LEU A 240 -15.43 -30.88 -10.44
CA LEU A 240 -15.97 -32.04 -9.74
C LEU A 240 -15.14 -32.40 -8.51
N LEU A 241 -13.81 -32.35 -8.61
CA LEU A 241 -12.93 -32.60 -7.46
C LEU A 241 -13.10 -31.53 -6.38
N ALA A 242 -13.16 -30.25 -6.77
CA ALA A 242 -13.38 -29.16 -5.83
C ALA A 242 -14.74 -29.28 -5.11
N TYR A 243 -15.80 -29.62 -5.84
CA TYR A 243 -17.12 -29.91 -5.27
C TYR A 243 -17.05 -31.07 -4.26
N GLY A 244 -16.44 -32.19 -4.65
CA GLY A 244 -16.31 -33.36 -3.77
C GLY A 244 -15.55 -33.07 -2.47
N ILE A 245 -14.50 -32.24 -2.52
CA ILE A 245 -13.75 -31.84 -1.32
C ILE A 245 -14.60 -30.95 -0.42
N LEU A 246 -15.33 -29.97 -0.97
CA LEU A 246 -16.19 -29.07 -0.19
C LEU A 246 -17.36 -29.82 0.46
N ASP A 247 -18.06 -30.65 -0.32
CA ASP A 247 -19.21 -31.43 0.13
C ASP A 247 -18.83 -32.43 1.24
N ASN A 248 -17.68 -33.11 1.11
CA ASN A 248 -17.20 -34.01 2.16
C ASN A 248 -16.93 -33.28 3.49
N ARG A 249 -16.43 -32.04 3.44
CA ARG A 249 -16.17 -31.22 4.64
C ARG A 249 -17.47 -30.76 5.29
N GLU A 250 -18.41 -30.25 4.49
CA GLU A 250 -19.73 -29.86 4.98
C GLU A 250 -20.46 -31.04 5.62
N LYS A 251 -20.44 -32.21 4.96
CA LYS A 251 -21.03 -33.44 5.50
C LYS A 251 -20.38 -33.87 6.80
N ALA A 252 -19.06 -33.79 6.92
CA ALA A 252 -18.36 -34.18 8.16
C ALA A 252 -18.79 -33.31 9.36
N LEU A 253 -18.91 -31.99 9.18
CA LEU A 253 -19.40 -31.09 10.23
C LEU A 253 -20.90 -31.30 10.50
N THR A 254 -21.70 -31.44 9.45
CA THR A 254 -23.15 -31.65 9.57
C THR A 254 -23.47 -32.96 10.29
N GLN A 255 -22.74 -34.04 10.01
CA GLN A 255 -22.90 -35.30 10.73
C GLN A 255 -22.60 -35.15 12.23
N ARG A 256 -21.55 -34.41 12.59
CA ARG A 256 -21.24 -34.14 14.00
C ARG A 256 -22.37 -33.35 14.68
N ILE A 257 -22.94 -32.37 14.00
CA ILE A 257 -24.12 -31.62 14.49
C ILE A 257 -25.32 -32.55 14.70
N LEU A 258 -25.60 -33.43 13.73
CA LEU A 258 -26.70 -34.39 13.81
C LEU A 258 -26.52 -35.43 14.93
N LEU A 259 -25.28 -35.73 15.32
CA LEU A 259 -24.98 -36.61 16.46
C LEU A 259 -25.07 -35.90 17.81
N GLU A 260 -24.69 -34.63 17.88
CA GLU A 260 -24.74 -33.85 19.14
C GLU A 260 -26.15 -33.36 19.48
N ARG A 261 -26.93 -32.94 18.49
CA ARG A 261 -28.25 -32.32 18.70
C ARG A 261 -29.25 -33.20 19.48
N PRO A 262 -29.36 -34.52 19.23
CA PRO A 262 -30.29 -35.39 19.97
C PRO A 262 -29.97 -35.48 21.47
N LYS A 263 -28.72 -35.23 21.89
CA LYS A 263 -28.35 -35.26 23.31
C LYS A 263 -29.11 -34.22 24.13
N LEU A 264 -29.54 -33.12 23.51
CA LEU A 264 -30.33 -32.07 24.14
C LEU A 264 -31.83 -32.35 24.13
N ASP A 265 -32.31 -33.37 23.40
CA ASP A 265 -33.73 -33.69 23.35
C ASP A 265 -34.20 -34.21 24.72
N ARG A 266 -35.03 -33.39 25.38
CA ARG A 266 -35.55 -33.68 26.71
C ARG A 266 -36.48 -34.90 26.73
N LYS A 267 -37.03 -35.32 25.58
CA LYS A 267 -37.82 -36.54 25.46
C LYS A 267 -36.94 -37.79 25.47
N LEU A 268 -35.79 -37.73 24.81
CA LEU A 268 -34.83 -38.85 24.77
C LEU A 268 -34.00 -38.92 26.06
N HIS A 269 -33.66 -37.77 26.65
CA HIS A 269 -32.80 -37.68 27.83
C HIS A 269 -33.42 -36.79 28.92
N PRO A 270 -34.49 -37.26 29.60
CA PRO A 270 -35.19 -36.47 30.62
C PRO A 270 -34.34 -36.18 31.87
N ALA A 271 -33.37 -37.05 32.18
CA ALA A 271 -32.48 -36.95 33.34
C ALA A 271 -31.09 -36.36 33.02
N LEU A 272 -30.92 -35.68 31.88
CA LEU A 272 -29.63 -35.13 31.49
C LEU A 272 -29.18 -34.06 32.49
N ASN A 273 -27.99 -34.27 33.06
CA ASN A 273 -27.35 -33.34 33.99
C ASN A 273 -27.12 -31.97 33.32
N ASP A 274 -27.19 -30.91 34.11
CA ASP A 274 -27.05 -29.54 33.64
C ASP A 274 -25.66 -29.27 33.04
N THR A 275 -24.62 -29.87 33.63
CA THR A 275 -23.24 -29.80 33.10
C THR A 275 -23.11 -30.45 31.72
N ASP A 276 -23.77 -31.59 31.48
CA ASP A 276 -23.73 -32.27 30.19
C ASP A 276 -24.55 -31.52 29.14
N ARG A 277 -25.68 -30.92 29.55
CA ARG A 277 -26.50 -30.03 28.72
C ARG A 277 -25.69 -28.81 28.27
N ARG A 278 -25.00 -28.14 29.21
CA ARG A 278 -24.09 -27.02 28.92
C ARG A 278 -23.00 -27.44 27.93
N ARG A 279 -22.34 -28.58 28.15
CA ARG A 279 -21.29 -29.10 27.25
C ARG A 279 -21.82 -29.36 25.84
N ALA A 280 -22.99 -29.97 25.72
CA ALA A 280 -23.63 -30.21 24.43
C ALA A 280 -24.01 -28.90 23.71
N ASN A 281 -24.60 -27.93 24.43
CA ASN A 281 -24.88 -26.58 23.90
C ASN A 281 -23.59 -25.90 23.40
N LYS A 282 -22.52 -25.89 24.21
CA LYS A 282 -21.22 -25.34 23.81
C LYS A 282 -20.69 -26.01 22.54
N THR A 283 -20.74 -27.34 22.48
CA THR A 283 -20.23 -28.11 21.34
C THR A 283 -21.01 -27.78 20.06
N LEU A 284 -22.34 -27.64 20.15
CA LEU A 284 -23.16 -27.22 19.02
C LEU A 284 -22.84 -25.79 18.57
N ALA A 285 -22.68 -24.85 19.51
CA ALA A 285 -22.30 -23.48 19.19
C ALA A 285 -20.96 -23.44 18.42
N GLU A 286 -19.97 -24.19 18.90
CA GLU A 286 -18.66 -24.33 18.24
C GLU A 286 -18.81 -24.94 16.83
N LEU A 287 -19.53 -26.06 16.67
CA LEU A 287 -19.72 -26.72 15.37
C LEU A 287 -20.41 -25.83 14.33
N TYR A 288 -21.47 -25.11 14.72
CA TYR A 288 -22.12 -24.15 13.81
C TYR A 288 -21.19 -22.98 13.48
N SER A 289 -20.39 -22.52 14.45
CA SER A 289 -19.38 -21.48 14.18
C SER A 289 -18.25 -21.96 13.27
N GLU A 290 -17.88 -23.24 13.31
CA GLU A 290 -16.88 -23.82 12.40
C GLU A 290 -17.40 -23.91 10.96
N LEU A 291 -18.68 -24.25 10.75
CA LEU A 291 -19.29 -24.17 9.40
C LEU A 291 -19.13 -22.77 8.78
N ILE A 292 -19.35 -21.74 9.61
CA ILE A 292 -19.18 -20.33 9.23
C ILE A 292 -17.70 -20.02 8.99
N TYR A 293 -16.85 -20.42 9.93
CA TYR A 293 -15.42 -20.11 9.91
C TYR A 293 -14.67 -20.75 8.74
N GLU A 294 -15.09 -21.94 8.32
CA GLU A 294 -14.56 -22.63 7.15
C GLU A 294 -15.19 -22.16 5.82
N HIS A 295 -16.07 -21.15 5.86
CA HIS A 295 -16.78 -20.61 4.70
C HIS A 295 -17.63 -21.66 3.94
N LEU A 296 -18.13 -22.70 4.61
CA LEU A 296 -18.89 -23.77 3.95
C LEU A 296 -20.37 -23.39 3.72
N VAL A 297 -20.90 -22.46 4.51
CA VAL A 297 -22.27 -21.97 4.40
C VAL A 297 -22.31 -20.53 3.90
N THR A 298 -23.27 -20.21 3.02
CA THR A 298 -23.44 -18.87 2.42
C THR A 298 -24.91 -18.46 2.43
N GLY A 299 -25.20 -17.16 2.33
CA GLY A 299 -26.57 -16.64 2.17
C GLY A 299 -27.47 -16.95 3.37
N ASP A 300 -28.67 -17.48 3.11
CA ASP A 300 -29.64 -17.77 4.17
C ASP A 300 -29.22 -18.94 5.07
N VAL A 301 -28.47 -19.91 4.54
CA VAL A 301 -27.93 -21.01 5.33
C VAL A 301 -26.89 -20.50 6.34
N TYR A 302 -26.07 -19.52 5.93
CA TYR A 302 -25.16 -18.82 6.85
C TYR A 302 -25.92 -18.13 7.98
N ARG A 303 -26.99 -17.39 7.66
CA ARG A 303 -27.79 -16.68 8.67
C ARG A 303 -28.38 -17.63 9.71
N ASN A 304 -29.00 -18.72 9.23
CA ASN A 304 -29.51 -19.76 10.11
C ASN A 304 -28.39 -20.37 10.97
N ALA A 305 -27.25 -20.75 10.37
CA ALA A 305 -26.12 -21.29 11.13
C ALA A 305 -25.62 -20.32 12.20
N ALA A 306 -25.57 -19.01 11.91
CA ALA A 306 -25.17 -18.00 12.87
C ALA A 306 -26.20 -17.84 14.00
N ASP A 307 -27.48 -17.90 13.70
CA ASP A 307 -28.56 -17.83 14.69
C ASP A 307 -28.55 -19.08 15.60
N GLN A 308 -28.32 -20.27 15.04
CA GLN A 308 -28.15 -21.49 15.83
C GLN A 308 -26.91 -21.41 16.72
N ALA A 309 -25.78 -20.97 16.18
CA ALA A 309 -24.54 -20.82 16.96
C ALA A 309 -24.74 -19.86 18.14
N ASP A 310 -25.36 -18.71 17.92
CA ASP A 310 -25.64 -17.74 18.98
C ASP A 310 -26.65 -18.27 20.01
N GLY A 311 -27.73 -18.92 19.55
CA GLY A 311 -28.74 -19.52 20.43
C GLY A 311 -28.17 -20.60 21.36
N PHE A 312 -27.34 -21.50 20.83
CA PHE A 312 -26.67 -22.52 21.65
C PHE A 312 -25.60 -21.91 22.56
N ALA A 313 -24.90 -20.85 22.12
CA ALA A 313 -23.95 -20.15 22.97
C ALA A 313 -24.65 -19.46 24.16
N ILE A 314 -25.79 -18.81 23.94
CA ILE A 314 -26.63 -18.23 25.01
C ILE A 314 -27.04 -19.32 25.99
N ALA A 315 -27.61 -20.43 25.50
CA ALA A 315 -28.07 -21.52 26.37
C ALA A 315 -26.94 -22.19 27.18
N ALA A 316 -25.70 -22.15 26.70
CA ALA A 316 -24.54 -22.59 27.48
C ALA A 316 -24.08 -21.54 28.49
N LEU A 317 -24.10 -20.25 28.11
CA LEU A 317 -23.74 -19.12 28.98
C LEU A 317 -24.74 -18.90 30.12
N ASP A 318 -26.01 -19.23 29.93
CA ASP A 318 -27.02 -19.20 30.99
C ASP A 318 -26.66 -20.14 32.16
N ALA A 319 -25.94 -21.23 31.86
CA ALA A 319 -25.45 -22.20 32.85
C ALA A 319 -24.01 -21.95 33.32
N ASP A 320 -23.22 -21.18 32.57
CA ASP A 320 -21.85 -20.77 32.93
C ASP A 320 -21.51 -19.41 32.27
N PRO A 321 -21.82 -18.29 32.95
CA PRO A 321 -21.62 -16.95 32.40
C PRO A 321 -20.15 -16.56 32.21
N ASP A 322 -19.20 -17.35 32.72
CA ASP A 322 -17.78 -17.04 32.72
C ASP A 322 -17.01 -17.78 31.61
N ASP A 323 -17.70 -18.49 30.71
CA ASP A 323 -17.07 -19.13 29.55
C ASP A 323 -16.59 -18.09 28.51
N ALA A 324 -15.33 -17.69 28.64
CA ALA A 324 -14.67 -16.72 27.78
C ALA A 324 -14.71 -17.08 26.28
N SER A 325 -14.68 -18.38 25.95
CA SER A 325 -14.63 -18.84 24.56
C SER A 325 -15.94 -18.61 23.82
N LEU A 326 -17.07 -18.72 24.52
CA LEU A 326 -18.40 -18.44 24.00
C LEU A 326 -18.64 -16.95 23.83
N TRP A 327 -18.22 -16.11 24.79
CA TRP A 327 -18.27 -14.65 24.62
C TRP A 327 -17.48 -14.18 23.40
N ARG A 328 -16.29 -14.74 23.20
CA ARG A 328 -15.47 -14.48 22.01
C ARG A 328 -16.17 -14.90 20.72
N LEU A 329 -16.81 -16.08 20.70
CA LEU A 329 -17.56 -16.58 19.54
C LEU A 329 -18.72 -15.64 19.20
N ARG A 330 -19.54 -15.28 20.19
CA ARG A 330 -20.68 -14.38 20.01
C ARG A 330 -20.26 -12.99 19.53
N GLY A 331 -19.19 -12.44 20.12
CA GLY A 331 -18.63 -11.15 19.71
C GLY A 331 -18.17 -11.14 18.25
N ARG A 332 -17.60 -12.24 17.75
CA ARG A 332 -17.26 -12.37 16.32
C ARG A 332 -18.49 -12.45 15.43
N LEU A 333 -19.52 -13.21 15.81
CA LEU A 333 -20.79 -13.25 15.06
C LEU A 333 -21.48 -11.88 15.00
N ALA A 334 -21.49 -11.15 16.11
CA ALA A 334 -22.03 -9.78 16.16
C ALA A 334 -21.24 -8.82 15.24
N LEU A 335 -19.92 -8.98 15.16
CA LEU A 335 -19.07 -8.19 14.26
C LEU A 335 -19.41 -8.45 12.79
N ASP A 336 -19.59 -9.72 12.40
CA ASP A 336 -20.00 -10.13 11.06
C ASP A 336 -21.37 -9.54 10.68
N ARG A 337 -22.29 -9.46 11.65
CA ARG A 337 -23.63 -8.85 11.50
C ARG A 337 -23.66 -7.32 11.53
N ARG A 338 -22.51 -6.66 11.71
CA ARG A 338 -22.39 -5.19 11.90
C ARG A 338 -23.08 -4.68 13.17
N GLU A 339 -23.32 -5.52 14.15
CA GLU A 339 -23.83 -5.14 15.47
C GLU A 339 -22.66 -4.68 16.36
N LEU A 340 -22.08 -3.53 16.02
CA LEU A 340 -20.78 -3.11 16.53
C LEU A 340 -20.77 -2.95 18.06
N ASP A 341 -21.86 -2.46 18.66
CA ASP A 341 -22.02 -2.26 20.11
C ASP A 341 -22.09 -3.58 20.88
N ASN A 342 -22.86 -4.54 20.34
CA ASN A 342 -22.92 -5.89 20.89
C ASN A 342 -21.56 -6.58 20.76
N ALA A 343 -20.90 -6.46 19.61
CA ALA A 343 -19.60 -7.05 19.36
C ALA A 343 -18.54 -6.53 20.35
N ASP A 344 -18.47 -5.22 20.56
CA ASP A 344 -17.55 -4.59 21.51
C ASP A 344 -17.77 -5.11 22.93
N THR A 345 -19.03 -5.14 23.37
CA THR A 345 -19.44 -5.61 24.70
C THR A 345 -19.10 -7.07 24.91
N MET A 346 -19.42 -7.94 23.94
CA MET A 346 -19.16 -9.38 24.04
C MET A 346 -17.66 -9.71 23.96
N LEU A 347 -16.90 -9.01 23.12
CA LEU A 347 -15.45 -9.18 23.03
C LEU A 347 -14.74 -8.67 24.31
N GLN A 348 -15.22 -7.58 24.90
CA GLN A 348 -14.72 -7.10 26.19
C GLN A 348 -15.06 -8.11 27.31
N ARG A 349 -16.29 -8.62 27.34
CA ARG A 349 -16.68 -9.67 28.29
C ARG A 349 -15.80 -10.91 28.17
N ALA A 350 -15.43 -11.32 26.95
CA ALA A 350 -14.50 -12.42 26.75
C ALA A 350 -13.14 -12.16 27.41
N ILE A 351 -12.62 -10.93 27.33
CA ILE A 351 -11.36 -10.53 27.99
C ILE A 351 -11.53 -10.59 29.50
N ASP A 352 -12.63 -10.05 30.03
CA ASP A 352 -12.92 -10.03 31.46
C ASP A 352 -13.05 -11.45 32.05
N CYS A 353 -13.56 -12.41 31.25
CA CYS A 353 -13.61 -13.83 31.57
C CYS A 353 -12.26 -14.57 31.37
N GLY A 354 -11.18 -13.88 31.02
CA GLY A 354 -9.83 -14.45 30.93
C GLY A 354 -9.34 -14.81 29.52
N PHE A 355 -10.05 -14.43 28.46
CA PHE A 355 -9.53 -14.60 27.09
C PHE A 355 -8.33 -13.66 26.84
N PRO A 356 -7.23 -14.12 26.20
CA PRO A 356 -6.07 -13.27 25.97
C PRO A 356 -6.40 -12.01 25.16
N ARG A 357 -6.21 -10.85 25.78
CA ARG A 357 -6.57 -9.55 25.20
C ARG A 357 -5.88 -9.27 23.87
N GLU A 358 -4.62 -9.66 23.73
CA GLU A 358 -3.83 -9.49 22.51
C GLU A 358 -4.52 -10.11 21.28
N ARG A 359 -5.23 -11.24 21.46
CA ARG A 359 -5.96 -11.91 20.38
C ARG A 359 -7.25 -11.19 20.01
N MET A 360 -7.79 -10.37 20.89
CA MET A 360 -9.05 -9.62 20.68
C MET A 360 -8.81 -8.23 20.07
N LEU A 361 -7.60 -7.69 20.22
CA LEU A 361 -7.22 -6.38 19.69
C LEU A 361 -7.57 -6.17 18.20
N PRO A 362 -7.30 -7.13 17.28
CA PRO A 362 -7.69 -6.95 15.88
C PRO A 362 -9.20 -6.78 15.68
N TYR A 363 -10.02 -7.54 16.42
CA TYR A 363 -11.48 -7.49 16.29
C TYR A 363 -12.07 -6.22 16.92
N LEU A 364 -11.53 -5.78 18.06
CA LEU A 364 -11.91 -4.49 18.67
C LEU A 364 -11.51 -3.31 17.77
N ALA A 365 -10.34 -3.39 17.14
CA ALA A 365 -9.90 -2.38 16.18
C ALA A 365 -10.78 -2.37 14.92
N GLU A 366 -11.19 -3.54 14.42
CA GLU A 366 -12.14 -3.65 13.31
C GLU A 366 -13.49 -3.01 13.67
N ALA A 367 -14.06 -3.32 14.84
CA ALA A 367 -15.30 -2.71 15.30
C ALA A 367 -15.19 -1.18 15.38
N ALA A 368 -14.09 -0.66 15.95
CA ALA A 368 -13.83 0.77 16.03
C ALA A 368 -13.66 1.42 14.63
N TYR A 369 -12.99 0.74 13.71
CA TYR A 369 -12.80 1.21 12.34
C TYR A 369 -14.14 1.33 11.59
N LEU A 370 -15.02 0.33 11.74
CA LEU A 370 -16.35 0.33 11.15
C LEU A 370 -17.24 1.45 11.71
N ARG A 371 -17.06 1.79 12.99
CA ARG A 371 -17.69 2.98 13.62
C ARG A 371 -17.06 4.31 13.19
N ARG A 372 -15.98 4.29 12.40
CA ARG A 372 -15.14 5.46 12.06
C ARG A 372 -14.46 6.12 13.28
N ASP A 373 -14.30 5.40 14.39
CA ASP A 373 -13.52 5.86 15.55
C ASP A 373 -12.03 5.54 15.35
N PHE A 374 -11.39 6.32 14.48
CA PHE A 374 -9.98 6.14 14.15
C PHE A 374 -9.04 6.46 15.34
N ALA A 375 -9.51 7.20 16.34
CA ALA A 375 -8.74 7.43 17.57
C ALA A 375 -8.61 6.14 18.38
N ARG A 376 -9.71 5.39 18.54
CA ARG A 376 -9.71 4.10 19.21
C ARG A 376 -8.95 3.03 18.42
N VAL A 377 -9.08 2.99 17.10
CA VAL A 377 -8.29 2.09 16.23
C VAL A 377 -6.79 2.25 16.51
N ARG A 378 -6.29 3.50 16.54
CA ARG A 378 -4.87 3.78 16.82
C ARG A 378 -4.43 3.31 18.20
N ARG A 379 -5.25 3.53 19.24
CA ARG A 379 -4.94 3.05 20.59
C ARG A 379 -4.80 1.53 20.62
N LEU A 380 -5.81 0.83 20.12
CA LEU A 380 -5.85 -0.64 20.12
C LEU A 380 -4.71 -1.27 19.32
N LEU A 381 -4.41 -0.75 18.12
CA LEU A 381 -3.34 -1.29 17.29
C LEU A 381 -1.93 -0.97 17.81
N ARG A 382 -1.75 0.03 18.69
CA ARG A 382 -0.46 0.29 19.36
C ARG A 382 -0.13 -0.71 20.45
N GLU A 383 -1.16 -1.30 21.04
CA GLU A 383 -0.99 -2.33 22.07
C GLU A 383 -0.52 -3.67 21.47
N MET A 384 -0.59 -3.82 20.15
CA MET A 384 -0.13 -5.01 19.44
C MET A 384 1.36 -4.93 19.12
N ASP A 385 2.08 -6.02 19.38
CA ASP A 385 3.45 -6.16 18.89
C ASP A 385 3.47 -6.24 17.36
N SER A 386 4.28 -5.38 16.75
CA SER A 386 4.60 -5.32 15.32
C SER A 386 5.07 -6.65 14.70
N HIS A 387 5.57 -7.59 15.52
CA HIS A 387 6.07 -8.91 15.09
C HIS A 387 5.05 -10.05 15.22
N ALA A 388 3.89 -9.82 15.86
CA ALA A 388 2.92 -10.87 16.18
C ALA A 388 1.92 -11.18 15.03
N GLY A 389 2.05 -10.53 13.88
CA GLY A 389 1.09 -10.59 12.78
C GLY A 389 1.62 -11.24 11.50
N GLY A 390 0.72 -11.85 10.71
CA GLY A 390 1.02 -12.20 9.31
C GLY A 390 1.34 -10.96 8.47
N SER A 391 1.92 -11.16 7.28
CA SER A 391 2.43 -10.06 6.42
C SER A 391 1.39 -8.96 6.12
N THR A 392 0.11 -9.31 6.00
CA THR A 392 -0.99 -8.35 5.78
C THR A 392 -1.25 -7.48 7.00
N LEU A 393 -1.22 -8.05 8.20
CA LEU A 393 -1.41 -7.33 9.45
C LEU A 393 -0.23 -6.38 9.72
N HIS A 394 0.98 -6.78 9.34
CA HIS A 394 2.17 -5.94 9.46
C HIS A 394 2.02 -4.62 8.69
N ALA A 395 1.47 -4.63 7.47
CA ALA A 395 1.22 -3.41 6.70
C ALA A 395 0.20 -2.48 7.39
N VAL A 396 -0.84 -3.05 8.01
CA VAL A 396 -1.84 -2.30 8.78
C VAL A 396 -1.21 -1.68 10.01
N LEU A 397 -0.44 -2.46 10.79
CA LEU A 397 0.29 -1.97 11.95
C LEU A 397 1.27 -0.86 11.57
N ALA A 398 2.05 -1.03 10.50
CA ALA A 398 2.97 -0.01 10.00
C ALA A 398 2.27 1.31 9.65
N PHE A 399 1.10 1.26 9.01
CA PHE A 399 0.32 2.46 8.68
C PHE A 399 -0.18 3.20 9.93
N TRP A 400 -0.76 2.46 10.88
CA TRP A 400 -1.39 3.06 12.07
C TRP A 400 -0.39 3.42 13.18
N GLN A 401 0.77 2.76 13.23
CA GLN A 401 1.85 3.03 14.19
C GLN A 401 2.87 4.04 13.62
N GLY A 402 3.20 3.98 12.33
CA GLY A 402 4.33 4.71 11.72
C GLY A 402 4.12 6.19 11.41
N ARG A 403 2.91 6.75 11.55
CA ARG A 403 2.63 8.16 11.19
C ARG A 403 3.00 9.21 12.24
N GLU A 404 3.43 8.84 13.45
CA GLU A 404 3.76 9.82 14.51
C GLU A 404 5.26 9.96 14.84
N ALA A 405 6.12 9.05 14.39
CA ALA A 405 7.57 9.21 14.55
C ALA A 405 8.12 10.47 13.84
N GLY A 406 7.42 10.94 12.79
CA GLY A 406 7.74 12.20 12.11
C GLY A 406 7.16 13.47 12.75
N ALA A 407 6.13 13.35 13.60
CA ALA A 407 5.46 14.51 14.20
C ALA A 407 6.06 14.91 15.56
N THR A 408 6.55 13.93 16.33
CA THR A 408 7.17 14.18 17.64
C THR A 408 8.62 14.67 17.53
N ASN A 409 9.33 14.34 16.43
CA ASN A 409 10.71 14.79 16.20
C ASN A 409 10.83 16.18 15.57
N SER A 410 9.73 16.79 15.09
CA SER A 410 9.75 18.15 14.56
C SER A 410 9.41 19.23 15.61
N ALA A 411 8.97 18.82 16.80
CA ALA A 411 8.66 19.71 17.93
C ALA A 411 9.84 19.87 18.92
N ALA A 412 10.92 19.10 18.76
CA ALA A 412 12.12 19.15 19.59
C ALA A 412 13.36 19.47 18.73
N GLY A 413 13.42 20.69 18.19
CA GLY A 413 14.63 21.28 17.63
C GLY A 413 15.11 22.42 18.55
N PRO A 414 16.40 22.47 18.94
CA PRO A 414 16.87 23.40 19.95
C PRO A 414 16.84 24.84 19.41
N ARG A 415 16.13 25.71 20.13
CA ARG A 415 16.29 27.17 19.98
C ARG A 415 17.60 27.56 20.66
N ASP A 416 18.68 27.54 19.91
CA ASP A 416 19.97 28.10 20.33
C ASP A 416 20.05 29.53 19.80
N SER A 417 19.68 30.51 20.63
CA SER A 417 19.95 31.93 20.41
C SER A 417 20.95 32.39 21.46
N GLY A 418 22.18 32.67 21.02
CA GLY A 418 23.30 33.00 21.88
C GLY A 418 23.22 34.36 22.57
N GLY A 419 23.94 34.45 23.69
CA GLY A 419 24.29 35.68 24.41
C GLY A 419 25.11 35.34 25.68
N PRO A 420 26.27 35.97 25.95
CA PRO A 420 27.26 35.44 26.90
C PRO A 420 27.17 36.02 28.33
N ARG A 421 27.55 35.17 29.29
CA ARG A 421 28.16 35.41 30.62
C ARG A 421 27.48 36.38 31.61
N ALA A 422 27.15 35.85 32.79
CA ALA A 422 27.64 36.36 34.07
C ALA A 422 27.66 35.22 35.11
N VAL A 423 28.66 35.28 35.98
CA VAL A 423 29.06 34.33 37.02
C VAL A 423 28.54 34.86 38.36
N ASP A 424 27.98 33.98 39.22
CA ASP A 424 28.21 33.86 40.67
C ASP A 424 27.01 33.42 41.52
N ALA A 425 27.36 32.56 42.49
CA ALA A 425 26.83 32.40 43.84
C ALA A 425 25.53 31.61 44.12
N ASP A 426 25.73 30.43 44.72
CA ASP A 426 25.18 29.95 46.00
C ASP A 426 23.72 30.25 46.35
N ALA A 427 22.91 29.19 46.51
CA ALA A 427 22.44 28.73 47.84
C ALA A 427 21.17 27.86 47.75
N LYS A 428 21.32 26.62 48.25
CA LYS A 428 20.48 25.98 49.29
C LYS A 428 18.97 25.80 49.04
N ALA A 429 18.58 24.53 48.97
CA ALA A 429 17.21 24.00 49.15
C ALA A 429 16.59 24.44 50.51
N PRO A 430 15.26 24.36 50.66
CA PRO A 430 14.77 23.15 51.34
C PRO A 430 13.40 22.63 50.86
N ASP A 431 13.28 21.31 50.95
CA ASP A 431 12.21 20.47 51.50
C ASP A 431 10.72 20.81 51.28
N ALA A 432 10.04 19.74 50.86
CA ALA A 432 8.60 19.53 50.75
C ALA A 432 7.83 19.73 52.08
N PRO A 433 6.49 19.68 52.01
CA PRO A 433 5.88 18.56 52.70
C PRO A 433 4.74 17.86 51.94
N ASP A 434 4.59 16.59 52.32
CA ASP A 434 3.50 15.67 52.03
C ASP A 434 2.10 16.23 52.32
N ALA A 435 1.12 15.84 51.51
CA ALA A 435 -0.26 15.65 51.98
C ALA A 435 -1.00 14.60 51.14
N SER A 436 -1.34 13.53 51.82
CA SER A 436 -2.20 12.42 51.44
C SER A 436 -3.66 12.80 51.20
N ASN A 437 -4.34 11.94 50.42
CA ASN A 437 -5.70 11.43 50.63
C ASN A 437 -6.86 12.06 49.83
N SER A 438 -7.34 11.35 48.79
CA SER A 438 -8.78 11.22 48.49
C SER A 438 -9.04 10.12 47.45
N SER A 439 -9.29 8.89 47.90
CA SER A 439 -9.86 7.81 47.09
C SER A 439 -11.07 7.23 47.83
N ASN A 440 -12.27 7.72 47.51
CA ASN A 440 -13.55 7.01 47.69
C ASN A 440 -14.71 7.95 47.32
N ALA A 441 -15.13 7.93 46.04
CA ALA A 441 -16.40 8.55 45.64
C ALA A 441 -17.01 8.03 44.33
N SER A 442 -16.33 7.17 43.56
CA SER A 442 -16.80 6.83 42.19
C SER A 442 -17.52 5.48 42.04
N ASP A 443 -17.62 4.65 43.08
CA ASP A 443 -18.03 3.25 42.93
C ASP A 443 -19.54 2.98 43.16
N SER A 444 -20.29 3.99 43.60
CA SER A 444 -21.74 3.88 43.89
C SER A 444 -22.63 4.28 42.70
N SER A 445 -22.16 5.13 41.80
CA SER A 445 -23.00 5.67 40.71
C SER A 445 -23.14 4.73 39.50
N ALA A 446 -22.26 3.73 39.35
CA ALA A 446 -22.26 2.81 38.21
C ALA A 446 -23.21 1.61 38.42
N ARG A 447 -23.44 1.19 39.67
CA ARG A 447 -24.37 0.09 39.99
C ARG A 447 -25.85 0.46 39.81
N ASP A 448 -26.20 1.72 40.10
CA ASP A 448 -27.60 2.20 40.01
C ASP A 448 -28.08 2.49 38.57
N ALA A 449 -27.15 2.64 37.62
CA ALA A 449 -27.50 2.85 36.21
C ALA A 449 -27.83 1.53 35.47
N MET A 450 -27.38 0.39 35.99
CA MET A 450 -27.47 -0.92 35.32
C MET A 450 -28.80 -1.65 35.59
N HIS A 451 -29.50 -1.34 36.69
CA HIS A 451 -30.79 -1.96 37.03
C HIS A 451 -32.01 -1.41 36.25
N ARG A 452 -31.83 -0.36 35.42
CA ARG A 452 -32.95 0.37 34.80
C ARG A 452 -33.17 0.07 33.31
N ALA A 453 -32.40 -0.85 32.71
CA ALA A 453 -32.39 -1.12 31.27
C ALA A 453 -32.76 -2.57 30.90
N MET A 454 -33.71 -3.18 31.61
CA MET A 454 -34.26 -4.49 31.24
C MET A 454 -35.78 -4.40 31.07
N PRO A 455 -36.35 -4.70 29.90
CA PRO A 455 -37.79 -4.87 29.76
C PRO A 455 -38.19 -6.34 29.93
N ASP A 456 -39.02 -6.61 30.95
CA ASP A 456 -39.69 -7.89 31.22
C ASP A 456 -41.05 -7.94 30.51
N HIS A 457 -41.22 -8.62 29.36
CA HIS A 457 -42.53 -9.21 29.01
C HIS A 457 -42.38 -10.55 28.25
N LEU A 458 -42.80 -11.62 28.91
CA LEU A 458 -43.21 -12.90 28.32
C LEU A 458 -44.50 -12.74 27.51
N SER A 459 -44.56 -13.34 26.32
CA SER A 459 -45.76 -14.03 25.80
C SER A 459 -45.41 -14.92 24.60
N ALA A 460 -45.61 -16.21 24.77
CA ALA A 460 -45.82 -17.22 23.71
C ALA A 460 -47.17 -17.92 24.05
N PRO A 461 -47.83 -18.69 23.15
CA PRO A 461 -47.39 -19.14 21.82
C PRO A 461 -48.45 -18.98 20.70
N ASP A 462 -48.06 -19.18 19.43
CA ASP A 462 -49.00 -19.64 18.40
C ASP A 462 -48.34 -20.55 17.34
N ALA A 463 -49.14 -21.46 16.80
CA ALA A 463 -48.84 -22.72 16.12
C ALA A 463 -48.04 -22.64 14.78
N PRO A 464 -47.45 -23.77 14.29
CA PRO A 464 -46.61 -23.79 13.08
C PRO A 464 -47.40 -23.83 11.76
N PRO A 465 -46.85 -23.30 10.65
CA PRO A 465 -47.51 -23.33 9.34
C PRO A 465 -47.41 -24.71 8.66
N ARG A 466 -48.53 -25.10 8.04
CA ARG A 466 -48.70 -26.30 7.22
C ARG A 466 -47.83 -26.21 5.94
N ARG A 467 -47.23 -27.33 5.54
CA ARG A 467 -46.64 -27.52 4.20
C ARG A 467 -47.75 -27.58 3.13
N PRO A 468 -47.53 -27.04 1.92
CA PRO A 468 -48.27 -27.46 0.75
C PRO A 468 -47.65 -28.74 0.15
N THR A 469 -48.54 -29.56 -0.40
CA THR A 469 -48.38 -30.88 -1.02
C THR A 469 -47.36 -30.95 -2.14
#